data_AF-A0A8R1YX50-F1
#
_entry.id   AF-A0A8R1YX50-F1
#
_cell.length_a   1.000
_cell.length_b   1.000
_cell.length_c   1.000
_cell.angle_alpha   90.00
_cell.angle_beta   90.00
_cell.angle_gamma   90.00
#
_symmetry.space_group_name_H-M   'P 1'
#
loop_
_entity.id
_entity.type
_entity.pdbx_description
1 polymer ?
#
loop_
_entity_poly.entity_id
_entity_poly.type
_entity_poly.pdbx_seq_one_letter_code
_entity_poly.pdbx_strand_id
1 'polypeptide(L)'
;MEENAMTSPSKLQSYELTQLRMPSVLRIFDYFQTVIISICLVFTIPPAFIVYLKLLFCRQFSNRYIFKLIVINGTTELLNTVMWFFLYQLTSFDFMNGFYKYIKEFGIVNHLGLISDLAAINSVFGSFALNSSLCIAMNRMKAILQLERDSLVLSVILTILTVLEFGFTTSCYIKASIEGEEILMPIAYVTNEGFQALTNFIRTLISLATLLLNIYLCFLLIRSRRLTNLSQKQRCQKKRHAIKCVRFNVEKRLGAASIIAYATYMVYFVDTESNRSLHSGKFKAFFYVSNSIHSFRCFLFPTKVAIATNMQLQ
;
A
#
# COMPACT_ATOMS: atom_id res chain seq x y z
N MET A 1 -55.61 -4.30 2.02
CA MET A 1 -55.06 -5.48 2.72
C MET A 1 -54.06 -6.11 1.77
N GLU A 2 -52.82 -5.63 1.82
CA GLU A 2 -51.71 -6.15 1.02
C GLU A 2 -50.86 -7.03 1.92
N GLU A 3 -50.67 -8.25 1.47
CA GLU A 3 -50.07 -9.37 2.19
C GLU A 3 -48.58 -9.48 1.84
N ASN A 4 -47.76 -9.08 2.81
CA ASN A 4 -46.43 -9.59 3.14
C ASN A 4 -45.65 -10.41 2.10
N ALA A 5 -44.73 -9.74 1.39
CA ALA A 5 -43.56 -10.40 0.80
C ALA A 5 -42.43 -10.45 1.84
N MET A 6 -42.52 -11.42 2.76
CA MET A 6 -41.47 -11.79 3.69
C MET A 6 -40.35 -12.48 2.91
N THR A 7 -39.30 -11.72 2.58
CA THR A 7 -38.11 -12.24 1.90
C THR A 7 -37.34 -13.17 2.85
N SER A 8 -37.21 -14.41 2.39
CA SER A 8 -36.68 -15.57 3.12
C SER A 8 -35.27 -15.35 3.72
N PRO A 9 -35.06 -15.58 5.03
CA PRO A 9 -33.73 -15.60 5.64
C PRO A 9 -32.95 -16.92 5.39
N SER A 10 -33.44 -17.84 4.55
CA SER A 10 -32.90 -19.21 4.44
C SER A 10 -31.57 -19.34 3.68
N LYS A 11 -31.10 -18.32 2.96
CA LYS A 11 -29.78 -18.36 2.27
C LYS A 11 -28.60 -17.93 3.15
N LEU A 12 -28.85 -17.35 4.33
CA LEU A 12 -27.77 -16.98 5.27
C LEU A 12 -27.34 -18.14 6.19
N GLN A 13 -28.19 -19.15 6.37
CA GLN A 13 -27.92 -20.28 7.27
C GLN A 13 -27.14 -21.43 6.61
N SER A 14 -27.15 -21.55 5.28
CA SER A 14 -26.43 -22.62 4.57
C SER A 14 -24.95 -22.33 4.29
N TYR A 15 -24.40 -21.23 4.84
CA TYR A 15 -22.96 -21.07 5.06
C TYR A 15 -22.56 -21.60 6.45
N GLU A 16 -23.25 -22.66 6.93
CA GLU A 16 -22.78 -23.49 8.02
C GLU A 16 -21.35 -23.94 7.73
N LEU A 17 -20.42 -23.21 8.34
CA LEU A 17 -19.36 -23.75 9.19
C LEU A 17 -18.78 -25.06 8.65
N THR A 18 -18.31 -25.04 7.40
CA THR A 18 -17.28 -26.00 7.02
C THR A 18 -16.13 -25.69 7.97
N GLN A 19 -15.94 -26.54 8.99
CA GLN A 19 -14.86 -26.43 9.97
C GLN A 19 -13.57 -26.30 9.17
N LEU A 20 -13.15 -25.05 8.98
CA LEU A 20 -12.01 -24.71 8.17
C LEU A 20 -10.82 -24.98 9.07
N ARG A 21 -10.45 -26.26 9.15
CA ARG A 21 -9.27 -26.72 9.85
C ARG A 21 -8.10 -26.00 9.23
N MET A 22 -7.61 -24.93 9.86
CA MET A 22 -6.38 -24.31 9.43
C MET A 22 -5.27 -25.34 9.66
N PRO A 23 -4.56 -25.78 8.61
CA PRO A 23 -3.43 -26.67 8.79
C PRO A 23 -2.47 -26.07 9.82
N SER A 24 -1.87 -26.88 10.69
CA SER A 24 -0.84 -26.46 11.65
C SER A 24 0.26 -25.58 11.02
N VAL A 25 0.53 -25.78 9.72
CA VAL A 25 1.44 -24.98 8.89
C VAL A 25 0.99 -23.52 8.75
N LEU A 26 -0.31 -23.23 8.59
CA LEU A 26 -0.83 -21.88 8.44
C LEU A 26 -0.63 -21.05 9.72
N ARG A 27 -0.81 -21.68 10.88
CA ARG A 27 -0.56 -21.02 12.17
C ARG A 27 0.91 -20.63 12.31
N ILE A 28 1.84 -21.56 12.06
CA ILE A 28 3.29 -21.27 12.12
C ILE A 28 3.66 -20.13 11.16
N PHE A 29 3.08 -20.15 9.96
CA PHE A 29 3.30 -19.11 8.96
C PHE A 29 2.81 -17.74 9.43
N ASP A 30 1.62 -17.67 10.02
CA ASP A 30 1.04 -16.42 10.52
C ASP A 30 1.83 -15.82 11.69
N TYR A 31 2.33 -16.66 12.59
CA TYR A 31 3.29 -16.25 13.64
C TYR A 31 4.57 -15.67 13.03
N PHE A 32 5.19 -16.40 12.09
CA PHE A 32 6.42 -15.96 11.44
C PHE A 32 6.23 -14.63 10.70
N GLN A 33 5.13 -14.49 9.96
CA GLN A 33 4.76 -13.26 9.27
C GLN A 33 4.58 -12.10 10.24
N THR A 34 3.83 -12.29 11.32
CA THR A 34 3.59 -11.27 12.35
C THR A 34 4.89 -10.78 12.97
N VAL A 35 5.77 -11.71 13.35
CA VAL A 35 7.08 -11.40 13.94
C VAL A 35 7.94 -10.60 12.96
N ILE A 36 8.00 -11.03 11.69
CA ILE A 36 8.76 -10.32 10.66
C ILE A 36 8.21 -8.91 10.45
N ILE A 37 6.91 -8.74 10.24
CA ILE A 37 6.31 -7.42 10.03
C ILE A 37 6.58 -6.51 11.24
N SER A 38 6.42 -7.03 12.46
CA SER A 38 6.64 -6.28 13.70
C SER A 38 8.07 -5.79 13.82
N ILE A 39 9.04 -6.70 13.69
CA ILE A 39 10.48 -6.37 13.72
C ILE A 39 10.77 -5.28 12.70
N CYS A 40 10.21 -5.40 11.52
CA CYS A 40 10.52 -4.52 10.43
C CYS A 40 9.85 -3.15 10.56
N LEU A 41 8.64 -3.07 11.08
CA LEU A 41 8.01 -1.81 11.46
C LEU A 41 8.85 -1.09 12.52
N VAL A 42 9.27 -1.80 13.58
CA VAL A 42 10.12 -1.24 14.65
C VAL A 42 11.42 -0.67 14.09
N PHE A 43 12.07 -1.37 13.16
CA PHE A 43 13.31 -0.87 12.53
C PHE A 43 13.08 0.19 11.45
N THR A 44 11.91 0.24 10.80
CA THR A 44 11.65 1.18 9.68
C THR A 44 11.15 2.54 10.16
N ILE A 45 10.27 2.57 11.16
CA ILE A 45 9.59 3.78 11.58
C ILE A 45 10.59 4.87 12.02
N PRO A 46 11.59 4.59 12.89
CA PRO A 46 12.54 5.63 13.34
C PRO A 46 13.35 6.26 12.20
N PRO A 47 14.06 5.51 11.32
CA PRO A 47 14.82 6.13 10.23
C PRO A 47 13.92 6.81 9.19
N ALA A 48 12.73 6.28 8.91
CA ALA A 48 11.79 6.91 7.99
C ALA A 48 11.34 8.28 8.54
N PHE A 49 11.00 8.35 9.83
CA PHE A 49 10.62 9.59 10.50
C PHE A 49 11.72 10.66 10.40
N ILE A 50 12.98 10.31 10.70
CA ILE A 50 14.12 11.25 10.58
C ILE A 50 14.27 11.77 9.15
N VAL A 51 14.16 10.89 8.14
CA VAL A 51 14.26 11.29 6.73
C VAL A 51 13.08 12.18 6.32
N TYR A 52 11.86 11.86 6.75
CA TYR A 52 10.67 12.65 6.44
C TYR A 52 10.72 14.04 7.07
N LEU A 53 11.12 14.14 8.35
CA LEU A 53 11.38 15.43 8.98
C LEU A 53 12.41 16.25 8.20
N LYS A 54 13.53 15.61 7.80
CA LYS A 54 14.57 16.29 7.01
C LYS A 54 14.03 16.79 5.67
N LEU A 55 13.22 16.00 4.96
CA LEU A 55 12.63 16.40 3.69
C LEU A 55 11.59 17.53 3.84
N LEU A 56 10.85 17.55 4.95
CA LEU A 56 9.82 18.56 5.22
C LEU A 56 10.40 19.90 5.72
N PHE A 57 11.42 19.87 6.57
CA PHE A 57 11.91 21.06 7.27
C PHE A 57 13.17 21.67 6.65
N CYS A 58 14.01 20.90 5.94
CA CYS A 58 15.18 21.49 5.29
C CYS A 58 14.79 22.28 4.04
N ARG A 59 15.07 23.59 4.05
CA ARG A 59 14.75 24.56 2.97
C ARG A 59 15.15 24.10 1.56
N GLN A 60 16.26 23.38 1.43
CA GLN A 60 16.72 22.86 0.14
C GLN A 60 15.76 21.83 -0.49
N PHE A 61 15.07 21.04 0.34
CA PHE A 61 14.13 20.00 -0.09
C PHE A 61 12.68 20.48 -0.03
N SER A 62 12.31 21.19 1.04
CA SER A 62 10.92 21.60 1.28
C SER A 62 10.37 22.56 0.22
N ASN A 63 11.23 23.27 -0.51
CA ASN A 63 10.81 24.12 -1.63
C ASN A 63 10.36 23.33 -2.86
N ARG A 64 10.70 22.04 -2.99
CA ARG A 64 10.27 21.23 -4.13
C ARG A 64 9.09 20.36 -3.76
N TYR A 65 8.00 20.54 -4.51
CA TYR A 65 6.75 19.82 -4.30
C TYR A 65 6.89 18.29 -4.35
N ILE A 66 7.79 17.77 -5.20
CA ILE A 66 8.05 16.33 -5.35
C ILE A 66 8.49 15.69 -4.03
N PHE A 67 9.32 16.37 -3.22
CA PHE A 67 9.75 15.81 -1.93
C PHE A 67 8.60 15.74 -0.92
N LYS A 68 7.70 16.73 -0.93
CA LYS A 68 6.48 16.69 -0.11
C LYS A 68 5.60 15.50 -0.50
N LEU A 69 5.36 15.29 -1.79
CA LEU A 69 4.61 14.13 -2.28
C LEU A 69 5.24 12.81 -1.84
N ILE A 70 6.56 12.68 -1.93
CA ILE A 70 7.29 11.49 -1.48
C ILE A 70 7.06 11.23 0.00
N VAL A 71 7.15 12.28 0.83
CA VAL A 71 6.91 12.15 2.28
C VAL A 71 5.46 11.75 2.56
N ILE A 72 4.49 12.39 1.90
CA ILE A 72 3.07 12.05 2.10
C ILE A 72 2.82 10.60 1.66
N ASN A 73 3.25 10.20 0.46
CA ASN A 73 3.12 8.82 -0.03
C ASN A 73 3.71 7.80 0.95
N GLY A 74 4.96 8.02 1.38
CA GLY A 74 5.63 7.12 2.31
C GLY A 74 4.97 7.07 3.69
N THR A 75 4.49 8.20 4.19
CA THR A 75 3.74 8.27 5.46
C THR A 75 2.40 7.53 5.35
N THR A 76 1.67 7.69 4.24
CA THR A 76 0.41 6.99 4.02
C THR A 76 0.61 5.49 3.81
N GLU A 77 1.67 5.06 3.13
CA GLU A 77 2.01 3.63 3.03
C GLU A 77 2.32 3.04 4.42
N LEU A 78 3.13 3.74 5.23
CA LEU A 78 3.49 3.30 6.58
C LEU A 78 2.26 3.23 7.51
N LEU A 79 1.40 4.25 7.48
CA LEU A 79 0.14 4.27 8.24
C LEU A 79 -0.79 3.14 7.80
N ASN A 80 -0.95 2.91 6.50
CA ASN A 80 -1.73 1.80 5.96
C ASN A 80 -1.17 0.45 6.43
N THR A 81 0.15 0.26 6.44
CA THR A 81 0.75 -0.96 7.01
C THR A 81 0.43 -1.13 8.49
N VAL A 82 0.64 -0.09 9.30
CA VAL A 82 0.41 -0.16 10.75
C VAL A 82 -1.06 -0.46 11.02
N MET A 83 -1.97 0.25 10.36
CA MET A 83 -3.41 0.01 10.48
C MET A 83 -3.77 -1.40 10.03
N TRP A 84 -3.25 -1.87 8.90
CA TRP A 84 -3.50 -3.23 8.44
C TRP A 84 -3.01 -4.28 9.44
N PHE A 85 -1.82 -4.08 10.02
CA PHE A 85 -1.26 -4.95 11.06
C PHE A 85 -2.19 -5.03 12.28
N PHE A 86 -2.70 -3.89 12.75
CA PHE A 86 -3.63 -3.83 13.88
C PHE A 86 -5.06 -4.29 13.55
N LEU A 87 -5.52 -4.19 12.31
CA LEU A 87 -6.92 -4.53 11.96
C LEU A 87 -7.09 -5.96 11.50
N TYR A 88 -6.07 -6.54 10.86
CA TYR A 88 -6.15 -7.84 10.19
C TYR A 88 -5.13 -8.85 10.69
N GLN A 89 -3.88 -8.45 10.94
CA GLN A 89 -2.83 -9.41 11.30
C GLN A 89 -2.95 -9.85 12.76
N LEU A 90 -3.23 -8.92 13.67
CA LEU A 90 -3.29 -9.20 15.10
C LEU A 90 -4.58 -9.92 15.54
N THR A 91 -5.60 -10.03 14.68
CA THR A 91 -6.88 -10.67 15.01
C THR A 91 -6.80 -12.18 15.17
N SER A 92 -5.73 -12.81 14.67
CA SER A 92 -5.49 -14.25 14.79
C SER A 92 -4.85 -14.66 16.13
N PHE A 93 -4.51 -13.70 16.99
CA PHE A 93 -3.79 -13.97 18.23
C PHE A 93 -4.67 -13.82 19.48
N ASP A 94 -4.62 -14.82 20.35
CA ASP A 94 -5.47 -14.88 21.55
C ASP A 94 -5.26 -13.71 22.51
N PHE A 95 -4.03 -13.20 22.63
CA PHE A 95 -3.73 -12.08 23.52
C PHE A 95 -4.45 -10.78 23.10
N MET A 96 -4.84 -10.65 21.83
CA MET A 96 -5.57 -9.49 21.31
C MET A 96 -7.10 -9.69 21.35
N ASN A 97 -7.59 -10.89 21.68
CA ASN A 97 -9.03 -11.17 21.70
C ASN A 97 -9.80 -10.22 22.64
N GLY A 98 -9.22 -9.86 23.79
CA GLY A 98 -9.84 -8.90 24.71
C GLY A 98 -10.02 -7.51 24.09
N PHE A 99 -9.00 -7.03 23.36
CA PHE A 99 -9.04 -5.75 22.65
C PHE A 99 -10.11 -5.75 21.55
N TYR A 100 -10.18 -6.80 20.72
CA TYR A 100 -11.20 -6.85 19.66
C TYR A 100 -12.60 -7.10 20.17
N LYS A 101 -12.77 -7.85 21.27
CA LYS A 101 -14.07 -7.98 21.96
C LYS A 101 -14.53 -6.61 22.48
N TYR A 102 -13.64 -5.87 23.14
CA TYR A 102 -13.93 -4.51 23.59
C TYR A 102 -14.35 -3.59 22.43
N ILE A 103 -13.59 -3.59 21.32
CA ILE A 103 -13.94 -2.80 20.13
C ILE A 103 -15.29 -3.23 19.54
N LYS A 104 -15.55 -4.53 19.47
CA LYS A 104 -16.81 -5.07 18.96
C LYS A 104 -17.99 -4.65 19.84
N GLU A 105 -17.86 -4.76 21.15
CA GLU A 105 -18.90 -4.38 22.12
C GLU A 105 -19.16 -2.86 22.08
N PHE A 106 -18.12 -2.05 22.02
CA PHE A 106 -18.24 -0.59 21.90
C PHE A 106 -18.85 -0.15 20.55
N GLY A 107 -18.52 -0.86 19.47
CA GLY A 107 -19.06 -0.61 18.14
C GLY A 107 -20.51 -1.05 17.93
N ILE A 108 -21.08 -1.88 18.82
CA ILE A 108 -22.52 -2.20 18.79
C ILE A 108 -23.35 -1.07 19.39
N VAL A 109 -22.80 -0.34 20.37
CA VAL A 109 -23.49 0.76 21.06
C VAL A 109 -23.58 2.01 20.18
N ASN A 110 -22.53 2.28 19.40
CA ASN A 110 -22.51 3.38 18.46
C ASN A 110 -22.72 2.82 17.05
N HIS A 111 -23.90 3.01 16.45
CA HIS A 111 -24.30 2.47 15.13
C HIS A 111 -23.29 2.65 13.97
N LEU A 112 -22.25 3.47 14.12
CA LEU A 112 -21.01 3.41 13.33
C LEU A 112 -19.94 2.65 14.12
N GLY A 113 -19.75 1.37 13.79
CA GLY A 113 -18.71 0.57 14.44
C GLY A 113 -17.32 1.16 14.15
N LEU A 114 -16.55 1.47 15.20
CA LEU A 114 -15.16 1.96 15.14
C LEU A 114 -14.28 1.19 14.14
N ILE A 115 -14.56 -0.10 13.95
CA ILE A 115 -13.88 -0.99 13.02
C ILE A 115 -14.11 -0.57 11.57
N SER A 116 -15.34 -0.21 11.24
CA SER A 116 -15.70 0.28 9.91
C SER A 116 -14.98 1.59 9.60
N ASP A 117 -14.88 2.47 10.59
CA ASP A 117 -14.15 3.73 10.43
C ASP A 117 -12.65 3.47 10.26
N LEU A 118 -12.07 2.59 11.07
CA LEU A 118 -10.64 2.25 10.96
C LEU A 118 -10.32 1.52 9.64
N ALA A 119 -11.18 0.61 9.19
CA ALA A 119 -11.03 -0.06 7.90
C ALA A 119 -11.17 0.92 6.73
N ALA A 120 -12.11 1.87 6.84
CA ALA A 120 -12.26 2.95 5.86
C ALA A 120 -11.01 3.84 5.82
N ILE A 121 -10.52 4.30 6.97
CA ILE A 121 -9.29 5.08 7.08
C ILE A 121 -8.11 4.32 6.47
N ASN A 122 -7.96 3.04 6.79
CA ASN A 122 -6.89 2.21 6.25
C ASN A 122 -6.93 2.17 4.71
N SER A 123 -8.09 1.91 4.13
CA SER A 123 -8.19 1.86 2.67
C SER A 123 -8.08 3.22 2.01
N VAL A 124 -8.45 4.31 2.68
CA VAL A 124 -8.17 5.68 2.21
C VAL A 124 -6.66 5.90 2.16
N PHE A 125 -5.89 5.48 3.18
CA PHE A 125 -4.43 5.54 3.15
C PHE A 125 -3.83 4.69 2.03
N GLY A 126 -4.30 3.47 1.83
CA GLY A 126 -3.86 2.60 0.73
C GLY A 126 -4.13 3.23 -0.65
N SER A 127 -5.31 3.82 -0.83
CA SER A 127 -5.69 4.49 -2.07
C SER A 127 -4.90 5.77 -2.32
N PHE A 128 -4.69 6.56 -1.28
CA PHE A 128 -3.89 7.77 -1.34
C PHE A 128 -2.44 7.46 -1.70
N ALA A 129 -1.85 6.43 -1.11
CA ALA A 129 -0.52 5.94 -1.45
C ALA A 129 -0.43 5.57 -2.94
N LEU A 130 -1.36 4.75 -3.43
CA LEU A 130 -1.39 4.36 -4.84
C LEU A 130 -1.44 5.56 -5.79
N ASN A 131 -2.38 6.49 -5.55
CA ASN A 131 -2.61 7.67 -6.38
C ASN A 131 -1.44 8.65 -6.33
N SER A 132 -0.87 8.87 -5.14
CA SER A 132 0.26 9.76 -4.95
C SER A 132 1.53 9.21 -5.60
N SER A 133 1.73 7.89 -5.60
CA SER A 133 2.84 7.25 -6.33
C SER A 133 2.73 7.40 -7.84
N LEU A 134 1.53 7.30 -8.43
CA LEU A 134 1.32 7.63 -9.85
C LEU A 134 1.75 9.07 -10.14
N CYS A 135 1.35 10.01 -9.28
CA CYS A 135 1.67 11.42 -9.44
C CYS A 135 3.17 11.72 -9.27
N ILE A 136 3.86 11.00 -8.39
CA ILE A 136 5.32 11.04 -8.27
C ILE A 136 5.97 10.56 -9.57
N ALA A 137 5.52 9.44 -10.14
CA ALA A 137 6.05 8.92 -11.40
C ALA A 137 5.83 9.91 -12.56
N MET A 138 4.62 10.47 -12.68
CA MET A 138 4.30 11.49 -13.68
C MET A 138 5.15 12.75 -13.52
N ASN A 139 5.32 13.25 -12.29
CA ASN A 139 6.16 14.43 -12.03
C ASN A 139 7.63 14.20 -12.39
N ARG A 140 8.16 13.01 -12.10
CA ARG A 140 9.52 12.64 -12.50
C ARG A 140 9.65 12.58 -14.02
N MET A 141 8.66 12.03 -14.70
CA MET A 141 8.65 11.96 -16.16
C MET A 141 8.58 13.35 -16.78
N LYS A 142 7.71 14.22 -16.26
CA LYS A 142 7.62 15.63 -16.67
C LYS A 142 8.94 16.37 -16.46
N ALA A 143 9.61 16.17 -15.33
CA ALA A 143 10.91 16.78 -15.06
C ALA A 143 12.00 16.35 -16.05
N ILE A 144 11.98 15.09 -16.51
CA ILE A 144 12.91 14.57 -17.53
C ILE A 144 12.56 15.10 -18.91
N LEU A 145 11.26 15.21 -19.23
CA LEU A 145 10.76 15.66 -20.54
C LEU A 145 10.58 17.19 -20.65
N GLN A 146 10.83 17.94 -19.58
CA GLN A 146 10.64 19.40 -19.49
C GLN A 146 9.21 19.85 -19.83
N LEU A 147 8.21 19.06 -19.43
CA LEU A 147 6.79 19.36 -19.66
C LEU A 147 6.20 20.14 -18.47
N GLU A 148 5.64 21.33 -18.73
CA GLU A 148 4.98 22.19 -17.74
C GLU A 148 3.48 21.91 -17.63
N ARG A 149 3.05 21.06 -16.68
CA ARG A 149 1.65 21.00 -16.20
C ARG A 149 1.56 20.44 -14.78
N ASP A 150 0.62 20.93 -13.99
CA ASP A 150 0.38 20.50 -12.61
C ASP A 150 -0.28 19.11 -12.53
N SER A 151 0.18 18.26 -11.61
CA SER A 151 -0.27 16.86 -11.42
C SER A 151 -1.01 16.61 -10.11
N LEU A 152 -1.06 17.61 -9.23
CA LEU A 152 -1.55 17.51 -7.86
C LEU A 152 -3.07 17.34 -7.81
N VAL A 153 -3.77 18.16 -8.57
CA VAL A 153 -5.24 18.17 -8.64
C VAL A 153 -5.77 16.79 -9.08
N LEU A 154 -5.07 16.14 -10.01
CA LEU A 154 -5.43 14.79 -10.47
C LEU A 154 -5.30 13.75 -9.35
N SER A 155 -4.26 13.83 -8.50
CA SER A 155 -4.09 12.90 -7.36
C SER A 155 -5.23 13.05 -6.35
N VAL A 156 -5.63 14.29 -6.07
CA VAL A 156 -6.69 14.58 -5.11
C VAL A 156 -8.04 14.10 -5.65
N ILE A 157 -8.37 14.40 -6.92
CA ILE A 157 -9.61 13.95 -7.56
C ILE A 157 -9.71 12.42 -7.57
N LEU A 158 -8.62 11.71 -7.93
CA LEU A 158 -8.61 10.25 -7.94
C LEU A 158 -8.75 9.64 -6.53
N THR A 159 -8.32 10.36 -5.49
CA THR A 159 -8.46 9.90 -4.10
C THR A 159 -9.89 10.12 -3.59
N ILE A 160 -10.58 11.17 -4.03
CA ILE A 160 -11.99 11.40 -3.65
C ILE A 160 -12.87 10.22 -4.10
N LEU A 161 -12.63 9.67 -5.29
CA LEU A 161 -13.37 8.49 -5.78
C LEU A 161 -13.24 7.28 -4.84
N THR A 162 -12.05 7.07 -4.27
CA THR A 162 -11.83 5.99 -3.30
C THR A 162 -12.47 6.26 -1.95
N VAL A 163 -12.58 7.52 -1.52
CA VAL A 163 -13.31 7.87 -0.28
C VAL A 163 -14.81 7.60 -0.45
N LEU A 164 -15.37 7.87 -1.64
CA LEU A 164 -16.77 7.60 -1.93
C LEU A 164 -17.12 6.11 -1.85
N GLU A 165 -16.19 5.20 -2.19
CA GLU A 165 -16.37 3.74 -2.04
C GLU A 165 -16.69 3.33 -0.60
N PHE A 166 -16.05 3.99 0.36
CA PHE A 166 -16.23 3.68 1.77
C PHE A 166 -17.56 4.14 2.33
N GLY A 167 -18.19 5.14 1.74
CA GLY A 167 -19.59 5.47 2.04
C GLY A 167 -20.54 4.30 1.78
N PHE A 168 -20.14 3.33 0.95
CA PHE A 168 -20.94 2.17 0.54
C PHE A 168 -20.39 0.82 1.05
N THR A 169 -19.33 0.82 1.86
CA THR A 169 -18.71 -0.41 2.37
C THR A 169 -18.78 -0.42 3.89
N THR A 170 -19.43 -1.44 4.47
CA THR A 170 -19.50 -1.62 5.92
C THR A 170 -18.59 -2.78 6.31
N SER A 171 -17.81 -2.67 7.38
CA SER A 171 -17.03 -3.80 7.89
C SER A 171 -17.40 -4.18 9.32
N CYS A 172 -17.35 -5.48 9.63
CA CYS A 172 -17.68 -6.03 10.94
C CYS A 172 -16.76 -7.20 11.27
N TYR A 173 -16.68 -7.58 12.56
CA TYR A 173 -16.06 -8.84 12.97
C TYR A 173 -17.08 -9.96 13.14
N ILE A 174 -16.93 -11.01 12.34
CA ILE A 174 -17.62 -12.28 12.58
C ILE A 174 -16.79 -13.17 13.51
N LYS A 175 -17.47 -14.01 14.29
CA LYS A 175 -16.80 -15.08 15.04
C LYS A 175 -16.69 -16.30 14.14
N ALA A 176 -15.49 -16.84 14.00
CA ALA A 176 -15.22 -18.11 13.36
C ALA A 176 -14.63 -19.07 14.40
N SER A 177 -15.20 -20.26 14.56
CA SER A 177 -14.62 -21.30 15.42
C SER A 177 -13.68 -22.17 14.59
N ILE A 178 -12.39 -22.13 14.91
CA ILE A 178 -11.35 -22.92 14.25
C ILE A 178 -10.69 -23.79 15.32
N GLU A 179 -10.81 -25.11 15.20
CA GLU A 179 -10.25 -26.09 16.16
C GLU A 179 -10.69 -25.88 17.62
N GLY A 180 -11.89 -25.31 17.84
CA GLY A 180 -12.43 -25.03 19.17
C GLY A 180 -12.00 -23.68 19.75
N GLU A 181 -11.13 -22.94 19.05
CA GLU A 181 -10.78 -21.55 19.37
C GLU A 181 -11.70 -20.59 18.61
N GLU A 182 -12.27 -19.60 19.30
CA GLU A 182 -13.03 -18.52 18.67
C GLU A 182 -12.08 -17.44 18.15
N ILE A 183 -11.98 -17.31 16.83
CA ILE A 183 -11.20 -16.26 16.16
C ILE A 183 -12.17 -15.21 15.62
N LEU A 184 -11.85 -13.93 15.80
CA LEU A 184 -12.59 -12.82 15.20
C LEU A 184 -12.01 -12.51 13.83
N MET A 185 -12.83 -12.63 12.78
CA MET A 185 -12.41 -12.34 11.41
C MET A 185 -13.12 -11.10 10.88
N PRO A 186 -12.37 -10.10 10.36
CA PRO A 186 -12.98 -8.94 9.73
C PRO A 186 -13.60 -9.35 8.40
N ILE A 187 -14.88 -9.02 8.21
CA ILE A 187 -15.59 -9.15 6.94
C ILE A 187 -16.06 -7.76 6.52
N ALA A 188 -15.87 -7.47 5.23
CA ALA A 188 -16.44 -6.31 4.58
C ALA A 188 -17.71 -6.72 3.82
N TYR A 189 -18.84 -6.12 4.17
CA TYR A 189 -20.08 -6.18 3.40
C TYR A 189 -20.12 -4.99 2.46
N VAL A 190 -20.14 -5.31 1.17
CA VAL A 190 -20.24 -4.31 0.10
C VAL A 190 -21.72 -4.15 -0.22
N THR A 191 -22.24 -2.93 -0.05
CA THR A 191 -23.65 -2.67 -0.35
C THR A 191 -23.91 -2.49 -1.85
N ASN A 192 -22.89 -2.12 -2.62
CA ASN A 192 -22.98 -1.89 -4.07
C ASN A 192 -21.82 -2.57 -4.82
N GLU A 193 -22.11 -3.74 -5.39
CA GLU A 193 -21.13 -4.53 -6.17
C GLU A 193 -20.57 -3.77 -7.38
N GLY A 194 -21.42 -2.97 -8.05
CA GLY A 194 -21.00 -2.18 -9.22
C GLY A 194 -19.95 -1.14 -8.84
N PHE A 195 -20.11 -0.48 -7.69
CA PHE A 195 -19.15 0.52 -7.22
C PHE A 195 -17.82 -0.11 -6.79
N GLN A 196 -17.87 -1.30 -6.17
CA GLN A 196 -16.65 -2.07 -5.85
C GLN A 196 -15.92 -2.49 -7.14
N ALA A 197 -16.63 -3.00 -8.13
CA ALA A 197 -16.04 -3.40 -9.41
C ALA A 197 -15.36 -2.21 -10.11
N LEU A 198 -16.04 -1.05 -10.15
CA LEU A 198 -15.47 0.19 -10.69
C LEU A 198 -14.21 0.63 -9.94
N THR A 199 -14.23 0.58 -8.62
CA THR A 199 -13.09 1.03 -7.82
C THR A 199 -11.91 0.09 -7.95
N ASN A 200 -12.16 -1.22 -7.96
CA ASN A 200 -11.14 -2.23 -8.27
C ASN A 200 -10.53 -2.01 -9.66
N PHE A 201 -11.37 -1.74 -10.67
CA PHE A 201 -10.90 -1.41 -12.02
C PHE A 201 -9.99 -0.17 -12.03
N ILE A 202 -10.40 0.91 -11.35
CA ILE A 202 -9.60 2.14 -11.24
C ILE A 202 -8.27 1.87 -10.54
N ARG A 203 -8.27 1.15 -9.40
CA ARG A 203 -7.04 0.78 -8.66
C ARG A 203 -6.08 -0.01 -9.55
N THR A 204 -6.58 -0.96 -10.33
CA THR A 204 -5.78 -1.74 -11.28
C THR A 204 -5.21 -0.86 -12.39
N LEU A 205 -6.04 0.00 -12.98
CA LEU A 205 -5.59 0.92 -14.02
C LEU A 205 -4.48 1.85 -13.52
N ILE A 206 -4.64 2.44 -12.33
CA ILE A 206 -3.66 3.34 -11.71
C ILE A 206 -2.37 2.60 -11.39
N SER A 207 -2.46 1.40 -10.83
CA SER A 207 -1.29 0.58 -10.53
C SER A 207 -0.54 0.18 -11.80
N LEU A 208 -1.25 -0.15 -12.89
CA LEU A 208 -0.67 -0.51 -14.19
C LEU A 208 0.00 0.70 -14.84
N ALA A 209 -0.67 1.84 -14.84
CA ALA A 209 -0.11 3.10 -15.32
C ALA A 209 1.17 3.45 -14.54
N THR A 210 1.16 3.27 -13.22
CA THR A 210 2.34 3.53 -12.37
C THR A 210 3.50 2.59 -12.70
N LEU A 211 3.23 1.30 -12.93
CA LEU A 211 4.24 0.33 -13.36
C LEU A 211 4.84 0.72 -14.71
N LEU A 212 3.99 0.97 -15.72
CA LEU A 212 4.42 1.33 -17.09
C LEU A 212 5.23 2.62 -17.10
N LEU A 213 4.79 3.65 -16.36
CA LEU A 213 5.54 4.90 -16.23
C LEU A 213 6.91 4.69 -15.58
N ASN A 214 7.01 3.84 -14.56
CA ASN A 214 8.30 3.54 -13.93
C ASN A 214 9.24 2.75 -14.85
N ILE A 215 8.72 1.81 -15.65
CA ILE A 215 9.50 1.10 -16.67
C ILE A 215 10.00 2.10 -17.73
N TYR A 216 9.12 2.96 -18.23
CA TYR A 216 9.45 3.98 -19.21
C TYR A 216 10.48 4.99 -18.66
N LEU A 217 10.33 5.41 -17.41
CA LEU A 217 11.31 6.24 -16.71
C LEU A 217 12.68 5.58 -16.64
N CYS A 218 12.75 4.30 -16.27
CA CYS A 218 14.00 3.53 -16.28
C CYS A 218 14.64 3.52 -17.68
N PHE A 219 13.85 3.33 -18.73
CA PHE A 219 14.33 3.37 -20.11
C PHE A 219 14.86 4.77 -20.50
N LEU A 220 14.12 5.83 -20.21
CA LEU A 220 14.55 7.21 -20.47
C LEU A 220 15.85 7.57 -19.72
N LEU A 221 15.98 7.13 -18.47
CA LEU A 221 17.21 7.31 -17.70
C LEU A 221 18.39 6.59 -18.37
N ILE A 222 18.22 5.34 -18.82
CA ILE A 222 19.27 4.62 -19.54
C ILE A 222 19.62 5.30 -20.87
N ARG A 223 18.62 5.79 -21.63
CA ARG A 223 18.82 6.47 -22.92
C ARG A 223 19.54 7.81 -22.76
N SER A 224 19.10 8.65 -21.82
CA SER A 224 19.72 9.96 -21.57
C SER A 224 21.21 9.84 -21.19
N ARG A 225 21.59 8.76 -20.49
CA ARG A 225 23.00 8.46 -20.19
C ARG A 225 23.82 8.16 -21.45
N ARG A 226 23.29 7.38 -22.39
CA ARG A 226 24.01 7.08 -23.65
C ARG A 226 24.30 8.37 -24.43
N LEU A 227 23.33 9.27 -24.50
CA LEU A 227 23.50 10.57 -25.17
C LEU A 227 24.53 11.47 -24.46
N THR A 228 24.49 11.51 -23.12
CA THR A 228 25.43 12.31 -22.34
C THR A 228 26.86 11.77 -22.46
N ASN A 229 27.05 10.44 -22.44
CA ASN A 229 28.37 9.83 -22.60
C ASN A 229 29.00 10.12 -23.98
N LEU A 230 28.19 10.31 -25.03
CA LEU A 230 28.66 10.65 -26.37
C LEU A 230 29.05 12.13 -26.50
N SER A 231 28.35 13.05 -25.82
CA SER A 231 28.66 14.48 -25.84
C SER A 231 29.83 14.87 -24.93
N GLN A 232 30.39 13.92 -24.17
CA GLN A 232 31.34 14.19 -23.09
C GLN A 232 32.81 13.90 -23.46
N LYS A 233 33.17 14.08 -24.73
CA LYS A 233 34.57 14.09 -25.19
C LYS A 233 35.29 15.43 -24.97
N GLN A 234 34.65 16.44 -24.36
CA GLN A 234 35.27 17.74 -24.05
C GLN A 234 35.54 17.94 -22.54
N ARG A 235 36.81 18.19 -22.23
CA ARG A 235 37.53 17.93 -20.96
C ARG A 235 37.22 18.81 -19.74
N CYS A 236 36.15 19.61 -19.69
CA CYS A 236 36.01 20.67 -18.66
C CYS A 236 34.89 20.54 -17.61
N GLN A 237 34.38 19.34 -17.28
CA GLN A 237 33.29 19.19 -16.27
C GLN A 237 33.50 18.09 -15.21
N LYS A 238 34.72 17.87 -14.72
CA LYS A 238 35.04 16.75 -13.80
C LYS A 238 34.28 16.80 -12.45
N LYS A 239 34.07 17.99 -11.85
CA LYS A 239 33.34 18.14 -10.56
C LYS A 239 31.80 18.10 -10.70
N ARG A 240 31.22 18.72 -11.74
CA ARG A 240 29.76 18.64 -12.01
C ARG A 240 29.31 17.24 -12.42
N HIS A 241 30.22 16.42 -12.98
CA HIS A 241 29.92 15.04 -13.35
C HIS A 241 29.76 14.10 -12.15
N ALA A 242 30.58 14.22 -11.11
CA ALA A 242 30.48 13.34 -9.94
C ALA A 242 29.09 13.45 -9.28
N ILE A 243 28.58 14.66 -9.11
CA ILE A 243 27.26 14.92 -8.51
C ILE A 243 26.12 14.38 -9.40
N LYS A 244 26.21 14.54 -10.73
CA LYS A 244 25.22 13.97 -11.66
C LYS A 244 25.22 12.44 -11.65
N CYS A 245 26.40 11.80 -11.58
CA CYS A 245 26.52 10.34 -11.53
C CYS A 245 25.93 9.74 -10.25
N VAL A 246 26.11 10.40 -9.09
CA VAL A 246 25.50 9.94 -7.82
C VAL A 246 23.98 10.01 -7.89
N ARG A 247 23.41 11.13 -8.38
CA ARG A 247 21.95 11.28 -8.55
C ARG A 247 21.36 10.19 -9.47
N PHE A 248 22.04 9.86 -10.56
CA PHE A 248 21.60 8.83 -11.48
C PHE A 248 21.52 7.43 -10.85
N ASN A 249 22.52 7.05 -10.05
CA ASN A 249 22.52 5.74 -9.38
C ASN A 249 21.38 5.62 -8.37
N VAL A 250 21.01 6.72 -7.71
CA VAL A 250 19.85 6.77 -6.81
C VAL A 250 18.56 6.61 -7.61
N GLU A 251 18.39 7.36 -8.71
CA GLU A 251 17.18 7.28 -9.54
C GLU A 251 16.96 5.91 -10.19
N LYS A 252 18.04 5.25 -10.66
CA LYS A 252 17.96 3.88 -11.21
C LYS A 252 17.47 2.88 -10.17
N ARG A 253 18.01 2.95 -8.95
CA ARG A 253 17.62 2.06 -7.85
C ARG A 253 16.18 2.32 -7.42
N LEU A 254 15.78 3.60 -7.37
CA LEU A 254 14.41 3.99 -7.08
C LEU A 254 13.43 3.47 -8.15
N GLY A 255 13.79 3.57 -9.42
CA GLY A 255 13.00 3.01 -10.52
C GLY A 255 12.86 1.49 -10.42
N ALA A 256 13.95 0.76 -10.15
CA ALA A 256 13.92 -0.69 -9.99
C ALA A 256 13.09 -1.14 -8.77
N ALA A 257 13.25 -0.46 -7.63
CA ALA A 257 12.45 -0.67 -6.43
C ALA A 257 10.96 -0.50 -6.71
N SER A 258 10.60 0.59 -7.40
CA SER A 258 9.21 0.84 -7.80
C SER A 258 8.68 -0.25 -8.72
N ILE A 259 9.44 -0.65 -9.75
CA ILE A 259 9.03 -1.71 -10.68
C ILE A 259 8.76 -3.03 -9.95
N ILE A 260 9.68 -3.45 -9.08
CA ILE A 260 9.51 -4.68 -8.29
C ILE A 260 8.25 -4.57 -7.44
N ALA A 261 8.08 -3.47 -6.72
CA ALA A 261 6.95 -3.26 -5.83
C ALA A 261 5.59 -3.26 -6.55
N TYR A 262 5.50 -2.65 -7.73
CA TYR A 262 4.28 -2.62 -8.54
C TYR A 262 4.02 -3.95 -9.26
N ALA A 263 5.07 -4.63 -9.72
CA ALA A 263 4.93 -5.98 -10.27
C ALA A 263 4.37 -6.92 -9.20
N THR A 264 4.93 -6.90 -7.98
CA THR A 264 4.43 -7.68 -6.85
C THR A 264 2.96 -7.36 -6.52
N TYR A 265 2.59 -6.07 -6.48
CA TYR A 265 1.20 -5.66 -6.28
C TYR A 265 0.26 -6.18 -7.38
N MET A 266 0.71 -6.20 -8.64
CA MET A 266 -0.08 -6.76 -9.74
C MET A 266 -0.31 -8.25 -9.60
N VAL A 267 0.72 -9.00 -9.19
CA VAL A 267 0.56 -10.42 -8.92
C VAL A 267 -0.47 -10.64 -7.80
N TYR A 268 -0.43 -9.82 -6.73
CA TYR A 268 -1.44 -9.86 -5.67
C TYR A 268 -2.87 -9.59 -6.18
N PHE A 269 -3.04 -8.59 -7.06
CA PHE A 269 -4.37 -8.27 -7.60
C PHE A 269 -4.91 -9.40 -8.48
N VAL A 270 -4.09 -9.94 -9.38
CA VAL A 270 -4.44 -11.07 -10.24
C VAL A 270 -4.82 -12.28 -9.40
N ASP A 271 -4.09 -12.55 -8.31
CA ASP A 271 -4.39 -13.65 -7.41
C ASP A 271 -5.66 -13.41 -6.60
N THR A 272 -5.92 -12.19 -6.14
CA THR A 272 -7.14 -11.86 -5.41
C THR A 272 -8.38 -12.07 -6.29
N GLU A 273 -8.30 -11.69 -7.56
CA GLU A 273 -9.38 -11.89 -8.52
C GLU A 273 -9.50 -13.38 -8.94
N SER A 274 -8.38 -14.08 -9.09
CA SER A 274 -8.36 -15.51 -9.43
C SER A 274 -8.80 -16.42 -8.27
N ASN A 275 -8.53 -16.03 -7.02
CA ASN A 275 -8.93 -16.77 -5.82
C ASN A 275 -10.40 -16.58 -5.43
N ARG A 276 -11.14 -15.64 -6.05
CA ARG A 276 -12.61 -15.71 -6.06
C ARG A 276 -13.12 -16.98 -6.76
N SER A 277 -12.30 -17.58 -7.62
CA SER A 277 -12.62 -18.81 -8.37
C SER A 277 -11.87 -20.08 -7.93
N LEU A 278 -10.77 -20.00 -7.15
CA LEU A 278 -9.94 -21.17 -6.78
C LEU A 278 -9.61 -21.26 -5.27
N HIS A 279 -10.07 -22.33 -4.63
CA HIS A 279 -10.00 -22.63 -3.18
C HIS A 279 -8.64 -23.12 -2.65
N SER A 280 -7.50 -22.65 -3.16
CA SER A 280 -6.18 -23.16 -2.73
C SER A 280 -5.55 -22.28 -1.64
N GLY A 281 -5.67 -22.69 -0.38
CA GLY A 281 -5.10 -21.99 0.80
C GLY A 281 -3.57 -21.84 0.82
N LYS A 282 -2.83 -22.60 -0.01
CA LYS A 282 -1.37 -22.49 -0.12
C LYS A 282 -0.91 -21.23 -0.85
N PHE A 283 -1.71 -20.74 -1.81
CA PHE A 283 -1.42 -19.51 -2.55
C PHE A 283 -1.68 -18.26 -1.70
N LYS A 284 -2.75 -18.27 -0.88
CA LYS A 284 -3.05 -17.19 0.07
C LYS A 284 -1.86 -16.87 0.98
N ALA A 285 -1.17 -17.89 1.50
CA ALA A 285 0.01 -17.70 2.36
C ALA A 285 1.14 -16.94 1.63
N PHE A 286 1.53 -17.37 0.43
CA PHE A 286 2.58 -16.70 -0.36
C PHE A 286 2.25 -15.22 -0.62
N PHE A 287 0.98 -14.91 -0.90
CA PHE A 287 0.51 -13.55 -1.13
C PHE A 287 0.39 -12.70 0.13
N TYR A 288 0.07 -13.28 1.28
CA TYR A 288 0.14 -12.57 2.56
C TYR A 288 1.58 -12.16 2.89
N VAL A 289 2.58 -13.02 2.68
CA VAL A 289 4.00 -12.61 2.78
C VAL A 289 4.36 -11.56 1.73
N SER A 290 3.80 -11.65 0.52
CA SER A 290 4.00 -10.63 -0.51
C SER A 290 3.45 -9.25 -0.14
N ASN A 291 2.25 -9.19 0.45
CA ASN A 291 1.66 -7.98 1.03
C ASN A 291 2.40 -7.49 2.27
N SER A 292 2.95 -8.42 3.05
CA SER A 292 3.84 -8.09 4.16
C SER A 292 5.08 -7.37 3.63
N ILE A 293 5.73 -7.92 2.59
CA ILE A 293 6.88 -7.33 1.89
C ILE A 293 6.51 -5.99 1.22
N HIS A 294 5.28 -5.83 0.75
CA HIS A 294 4.79 -4.56 0.20
C HIS A 294 4.89 -3.41 1.21
N SER A 295 4.76 -3.69 2.50
CA SER A 295 4.95 -2.70 3.57
C SER A 295 6.40 -2.22 3.72
N PHE A 296 7.35 -2.99 3.20
CA PHE A 296 8.79 -2.69 3.23
C PHE A 296 9.25 -1.79 2.08
N ARG A 297 8.31 -1.28 1.26
CA ARG A 297 8.59 -0.15 0.34
C ARG A 297 9.28 1.01 1.05
N CYS A 298 8.95 1.21 2.32
CA CYS A 298 9.56 2.18 3.22
C CYS A 298 11.04 1.92 3.55
N PHE A 299 11.63 0.73 3.29
CA PHE A 299 13.05 0.44 3.55
C PHE A 299 13.97 0.85 2.39
N LEU A 300 13.45 0.81 1.15
CA LEU A 300 14.23 1.15 -0.05
C LEU A 300 14.50 2.66 -0.18
N PHE A 301 13.74 3.49 0.53
CA PHE A 301 13.79 4.95 0.45
C PHE A 301 14.80 5.62 1.43
N PRO A 302 14.83 5.30 2.74
CA PRO A 302 15.59 6.06 3.74
C PRO A 302 17.08 5.71 3.75
N THR A 303 17.43 4.44 3.51
CA THR A 303 18.80 3.93 3.64
C THR A 303 19.79 4.60 2.68
N LYS A 304 19.33 5.30 1.63
CA LYS A 304 20.22 6.03 0.70
C LYS A 304 19.99 7.53 0.58
N VAL A 305 18.85 8.07 1.01
CA VAL A 305 18.70 9.53 1.20
C VAL A 305 19.61 10.00 2.34
N ALA A 306 19.81 9.18 3.38
CA ALA A 306 20.83 9.41 4.39
C ALA A 306 22.26 9.42 3.79
N ILE A 307 22.58 8.48 2.89
CA ILE A 307 23.89 8.40 2.23
C ILE A 307 24.11 9.57 1.25
N ALA A 308 23.08 9.97 0.51
CA ALA A 308 23.17 11.09 -0.44
C ALA A 308 23.25 12.46 0.27
N THR A 309 22.64 12.59 1.45
CA THR A 309 22.73 13.83 2.23
C THR A 309 24.04 13.97 3.02
N ASN A 310 24.69 12.87 3.42
CA ASN A 310 26.06 12.92 3.94
C ASN A 310 27.10 13.35 2.89
N MET A 311 26.83 13.14 1.60
CA MET A 311 27.71 13.61 0.51
C MET A 311 27.48 15.07 0.08
N GLN A 312 26.45 15.76 0.59
CA GLN A 312 26.21 17.18 0.31
C GLN A 312 26.55 18.11 1.49
N LEU A 313 26.94 17.54 2.63
CA LEU A 313 27.42 18.27 3.82
C LEU A 313 28.96 18.31 3.93
N GLN A 314 29.66 17.85 2.88
CA GLN A 314 31.10 18.06 2.64
C GLN A 314 31.27 18.89 1.37
#